data_AF-A0AA39LSD5-F1
#
_entry.id   AF-A0AA39LSD5-F1
#
_cell.length_a   1.000
_cell.length_b   1.000
_cell.length_c   1.000
_cell.angle_alpha   90.00
_cell.angle_beta   90.00
_cell.angle_gamma   90.00
#
_symmetry.space_group_name_H-M   'P 1'
#
loop_
_entity.id
_entity.type
_entity.pdbx_description
1 polymer ?
#
loop_
_entity_poly.entity_id
_entity_poly.type
_entity_poly.pdbx_seq_one_letter_code
_entity_poly.pdbx_strand_id
1 'polypeptide(L)'
;MFSEERISNLPQDVLNECRQKASFDWRKLKIFMEGEESIEFCNRIAGLLQNDPVFDHQWQTLTQKQAEEVTHKRWSKLVDYDVFDSKHGVPLNLKKIGDFVKTVEYYDAGLAIRYMLGSISVAIILMSQGTAKHKPLVDALLQNKIVGCLCLTELSHGSNTKSFQTERLLQHTLSSSGS
;
A
#
# COMPACT_ATOMS: atom_id res chain seq x y z
N MET A 1 -21.18 16.39 15.06
CA MET A 1 -20.50 17.56 15.65
C MET A 1 -19.03 17.35 15.37
N PHE A 2 -18.47 18.11 14.44
CA PHE A 2 -17.12 17.91 13.90
C PHE A 2 -16.07 18.21 14.97
N SER A 3 -15.16 17.27 15.27
CA SER A 3 -14.13 17.49 16.28
C SER A 3 -12.84 17.99 15.61
N GLU A 4 -12.80 19.30 15.34
CA GLU A 4 -11.60 20.02 14.84
C GLU A 4 -10.37 19.81 15.74
N GLU A 5 -10.56 19.38 17.00
CA GLU A 5 -9.52 19.07 17.99
C GLU A 5 -8.54 17.98 17.57
N ARG A 6 -8.88 17.14 16.58
CA ARG A 6 -8.02 16.02 16.14
C ARG A 6 -6.99 16.39 15.07
N ILE A 7 -7.04 17.62 14.54
CA ILE A 7 -6.08 18.13 13.56
C ILE A 7 -5.13 19.09 14.28
N SER A 8 -3.85 18.72 14.35
CA SER A 8 -2.81 19.51 15.01
C SER A 8 -2.75 20.95 14.50
N ASN A 9 -2.44 21.88 15.41
CA ASN A 9 -2.22 23.27 15.04
C ASN A 9 -1.02 23.38 14.08
N LEU A 10 -1.13 24.29 13.11
CA LEU A 10 0.03 24.66 12.31
C LEU A 10 1.12 25.26 13.22
N PRO A 11 2.41 25.03 12.91
CA PRO A 11 3.52 25.61 13.66
C PRO A 11 3.38 27.13 13.78
N GLN A 12 3.82 27.69 14.90
CA GLN A 12 3.86 29.14 15.09
C GLN A 12 5.25 29.65 14.72
N ASP A 13 5.48 29.89 13.42
CA ASP A 13 6.80 30.25 12.86
C ASP A 13 6.71 31.49 11.94
N VAL A 14 7.80 31.78 11.20
CA VAL A 14 7.91 32.93 10.27
C VAL A 14 6.82 32.96 9.19
N LEU A 15 6.15 31.85 8.90
CA LEU A 15 5.07 31.76 7.93
C LEU A 15 3.70 32.13 8.53
N ASN A 16 3.61 32.40 9.84
CA ASN A 16 2.37 32.76 10.51
C ASN A 16 1.65 33.95 9.90
N GLU A 17 2.40 34.99 9.52
CA GLU A 17 1.81 36.19 8.90
C GLU A 17 1.05 35.81 7.61
N CYS A 18 1.59 34.88 6.83
CA CYS A 18 0.94 34.36 5.64
C CYS A 18 -0.26 33.45 5.99
N ARG A 19 -0.13 32.57 6.99
CA ARG A 19 -1.21 31.68 7.43
C ARG A 19 -2.45 32.45 7.92
N GLN A 20 -2.24 33.58 8.59
CA GLN A 20 -3.33 34.43 9.11
C GLN A 20 -4.09 35.20 8.01
N LYS A 21 -3.54 35.31 6.80
CA LYS A 21 -4.22 35.95 5.65
C LYS A 21 -5.33 35.09 5.03
N ALA A 22 -5.46 33.82 5.44
CA ALA A 22 -6.50 32.93 4.93
C ALA A 22 -7.89 33.43 5.34
N SER A 23 -8.81 33.53 4.38
CA SER A 23 -10.21 33.93 4.60
C SER A 23 -11.13 32.78 5.02
N PHE A 24 -10.59 31.58 5.19
CA PHE A 24 -11.31 30.37 5.54
C PHE A 24 -10.50 29.49 6.49
N ASP A 25 -11.20 28.58 7.19
CA ASP A 25 -10.56 27.59 8.05
C ASP A 25 -10.01 26.42 7.23
N TRP A 26 -8.68 26.28 7.22
CA TRP A 26 -7.98 25.22 6.50
C TRP A 26 -8.34 23.81 7.00
N ARG A 27 -8.74 23.66 8.28
CA ARG A 27 -9.16 22.36 8.82
C ARG A 27 -10.46 21.91 8.18
N LYS A 28 -11.42 22.83 8.04
CA LYS A 28 -12.70 22.56 7.37
C LYS A 28 -12.48 22.20 5.91
N LEU A 29 -11.57 22.89 5.21
CA LEU A 29 -11.19 22.53 3.85
C LEU A 29 -10.59 21.11 3.78
N LYS A 30 -9.67 20.77 4.69
CA LYS A 30 -9.05 19.44 4.73
C LYS A 30 -10.09 18.34 4.98
N ILE A 31 -10.97 18.55 5.96
CA ILE A 31 -12.09 17.63 6.27
C ILE A 31 -13.00 17.47 5.06
N PHE A 32 -13.33 18.57 4.38
CA PHE A 32 -14.16 18.54 3.18
C PHE A 32 -13.51 17.74 2.03
N MET A 33 -12.20 17.88 1.82
CA MET A 33 -11.49 17.21 0.74
C MET A 33 -11.25 15.71 1.00
N GLU A 34 -10.87 15.34 2.22
CA GLU A 34 -10.40 13.98 2.52
C GLU A 34 -11.40 13.15 3.34
N GLY A 35 -12.19 13.81 4.18
CA GLY A 35 -13.03 13.19 5.20
C GLY A 35 -12.28 12.88 6.50
N GLU A 36 -12.96 13.03 7.64
CA GLU A 36 -12.37 12.89 8.98
C GLU A 36 -11.71 11.52 9.19
N GLU A 37 -12.40 10.42 8.84
CA GLU A 37 -11.87 9.06 9.01
C GLU A 37 -10.55 8.82 8.26
N SER A 38 -10.41 9.41 7.07
CA SER A 38 -9.17 9.30 6.28
C SER A 38 -8.06 10.12 6.89
N ILE A 39 -8.36 11.34 7.36
CA ILE A 39 -7.37 12.16 8.04
C ILE A 39 -6.85 11.45 9.28
N GLU A 40 -7.73 10.86 10.08
CA GLU A 40 -7.35 10.09 11.27
C GLU A 40 -6.49 8.87 10.92
N PHE A 41 -6.89 8.11 9.90
CA PHE A 41 -6.16 6.93 9.47
C PHE A 41 -4.76 7.29 8.91
N CYS A 42 -4.67 8.30 8.05
CA CYS A 42 -3.41 8.82 7.52
C CYS A 42 -2.50 9.35 8.64
N ASN A 43 -3.05 10.14 9.57
CA ASN A 43 -2.29 10.67 10.71
C ASN A 43 -1.75 9.56 11.61
N ARG A 44 -2.52 8.48 11.81
CA ARG A 44 -2.06 7.30 12.55
C ARG A 44 -0.85 6.65 11.88
N ILE A 45 -0.92 6.44 10.57
CA ILE A 45 0.20 5.85 9.80
C ILE A 45 1.41 6.79 9.85
N ALA A 46 1.21 8.08 9.56
CA ALA A 46 2.27 9.08 9.62
C ALA A 46 2.93 9.12 11.01
N GLY A 47 2.15 9.02 12.08
CA GLY A 47 2.65 8.92 13.45
C GLY A 47 3.48 7.66 13.70
N LEU A 48 3.08 6.50 13.16
CA LEU A 48 3.89 5.27 13.24
C LEU A 48 5.24 5.44 12.54
N LEU A 49 5.22 6.00 11.33
CA LEU A 49 6.44 6.26 10.55
C LEU A 49 7.35 7.28 11.25
N GLN A 50 6.79 8.38 11.77
CA GLN A 50 7.57 9.45 12.38
C GLN A 50 8.24 9.04 13.70
N ASN A 51 7.63 8.12 14.45
CA ASN A 51 8.11 7.75 15.79
C ASN A 51 9.00 6.50 15.81
N ASP A 52 9.24 5.85 14.68
CA ASP A 52 10.07 4.65 14.61
C ASP A 52 11.37 4.88 13.81
N PRO A 53 12.55 4.72 14.43
CA PRO A 53 13.84 5.00 13.79
C PRO A 53 14.12 4.20 12.51
N VAL A 54 13.43 3.08 12.27
CA VAL A 54 13.56 2.32 10.99
C VAL A 54 13.14 3.18 9.79
N PHE A 55 12.26 4.15 10.01
CA PHE A 55 11.80 5.09 8.99
C PHE A 55 12.55 6.43 9.01
N ASP A 56 13.63 6.57 9.78
CA ASP A 56 14.47 7.76 9.67
C ASP A 56 15.05 7.85 8.26
N HIS A 57 14.88 9.02 7.64
CA HIS A 57 15.37 9.26 6.29
C HIS A 57 16.85 9.65 6.36
N GLN A 58 17.70 8.89 5.67
CA GLN A 58 19.11 9.22 5.54
C GLN A 58 19.28 10.05 4.26
N TRP A 59 19.96 11.19 4.36
CA TRP A 59 20.21 12.09 3.23
C TRP A 59 21.25 11.58 2.23
N GLN A 60 21.86 10.42 2.51
CA GLN A 60 22.88 9.83 1.68
C GLN A 60 22.26 8.98 0.56
N THR A 61 22.83 9.07 -0.64
CA THR A 61 22.45 8.21 -1.75
C THR A 61 22.84 6.77 -1.45
N LEU A 62 21.85 5.87 -1.41
CA LEU A 62 22.07 4.45 -1.20
C LEU A 62 22.49 3.76 -2.50
N THR A 63 23.31 2.72 -2.38
CA THR A 63 23.44 1.72 -3.44
C THR A 63 22.13 0.94 -3.59
N GLN A 64 21.93 0.28 -4.74
CA GLN A 64 20.74 -0.54 -4.98
C GLN A 64 20.50 -1.57 -3.86
N LYS A 65 21.54 -2.33 -3.49
CA LYS A 65 21.44 -3.36 -2.45
C LYS A 65 21.04 -2.75 -1.09
N GLN A 66 21.60 -1.60 -0.72
CA GLN A 66 21.22 -0.91 0.51
C GLN A 66 19.77 -0.43 0.47
N ALA A 67 19.30 0.10 -0.66
CA ALA A 67 17.92 0.52 -0.83
C ALA A 67 16.95 -0.68 -0.71
N GLU A 68 17.28 -1.83 -1.29
CA GLU A 68 16.52 -3.08 -1.15
C GLU A 68 16.45 -3.55 0.31
N GLU A 69 17.59 -3.57 1.01
CA GLU A 69 17.67 -3.97 2.42
C GLU A 69 16.85 -3.03 3.33
N VAL A 70 16.98 -1.72 3.14
CA VAL A 70 16.22 -0.71 3.91
C VAL A 70 14.72 -0.82 3.62
N THR A 71 14.34 -0.96 2.35
CA THR A 71 12.93 -1.12 1.95
C THR A 71 12.34 -2.39 2.54
N HIS A 72 13.08 -3.50 2.53
CA HIS A 72 12.63 -4.75 3.13
C HIS A 72 12.42 -4.63 4.65
N LYS A 73 13.37 -4.01 5.36
CA LYS A 73 13.25 -3.75 6.81
C LYS A 73 12.02 -2.90 7.14
N ARG A 74 11.82 -1.80 6.40
CA ARG A 74 10.66 -0.91 6.55
C ARG A 74 9.34 -1.62 6.23
N TRP A 75 9.32 -2.43 5.17
CA TRP A 75 8.15 -3.24 4.81
C TRP A 75 7.80 -4.24 5.91
N SER A 76 8.78 -4.97 6.45
CA SER A 76 8.55 -5.91 7.56
C SER A 76 7.97 -5.17 8.77
N LYS A 77 8.50 -3.98 9.08
CA LYS A 77 8.02 -3.18 10.19
C LYS A 77 6.57 -2.70 10.01
N LEU A 78 6.19 -2.31 8.78
CA LEU A 78 4.80 -1.98 8.45
C LEU A 78 3.86 -3.18 8.58
N VAL A 79 4.33 -4.38 8.25
CA VAL A 79 3.57 -5.62 8.47
C VAL A 79 3.34 -5.86 9.96
N ASP A 80 4.38 -5.68 10.80
CA ASP A 80 4.28 -5.88 12.25
C ASP A 80 3.28 -4.93 12.93
N TYR A 81 3.13 -3.69 12.44
CA TYR A 81 2.14 -2.75 12.95
C TYR A 81 0.70 -3.15 12.65
N ASP A 82 0.48 -4.05 11.68
CA ASP A 82 -0.84 -4.52 11.30
C ASP A 82 -1.85 -3.38 11.08
N VAL A 83 -1.48 -2.40 10.25
CA VAL A 83 -2.23 -1.14 10.05
C VAL A 83 -3.72 -1.33 9.66
N PHE A 84 -4.06 -2.51 9.13
CA PHE A 84 -5.40 -2.90 8.71
C PHE A 84 -6.13 -3.82 9.69
N ASP A 85 -5.54 -4.12 10.85
CA ASP A 85 -6.09 -5.02 11.87
C ASP A 85 -6.49 -6.39 11.28
N SER A 86 -5.52 -7.04 10.63
CA SER A 86 -5.70 -8.30 9.90
C SER A 86 -6.13 -9.47 10.80
N LYS A 87 -5.99 -9.34 12.13
CA LYS A 87 -6.43 -10.33 13.12
C LYS A 87 -7.94 -10.57 13.12
N HIS A 88 -8.73 -9.54 12.79
CA HIS A 88 -10.18 -9.65 12.69
C HIS A 88 -10.68 -9.87 11.26
N GLY A 89 -9.75 -10.24 10.37
CA GLY A 89 -9.95 -10.23 8.93
C GLY A 89 -9.71 -8.83 8.38
N VAL A 90 -9.10 -8.74 7.20
CA VAL A 90 -8.94 -7.45 6.49
C VAL A 90 -10.16 -7.25 5.59
N PRO A 91 -11.19 -6.49 6.02
CA PRO A 91 -12.24 -6.08 5.09
C PRO A 91 -11.61 -5.17 4.03
N LEU A 92 -11.88 -5.47 2.76
CA LEU A 92 -11.32 -4.71 1.64
C LEU A 92 -11.99 -3.34 1.56
N ASN A 93 -11.44 -2.36 2.27
CA ASN A 93 -11.86 -0.97 2.20
C ASN A 93 -10.96 -0.21 1.22
N LEU A 94 -11.43 -0.04 -0.03
CA LEU A 94 -10.67 0.61 -1.09
C LEU A 94 -10.23 2.04 -0.72
N LYS A 95 -11.04 2.78 0.07
CA LYS A 95 -10.69 4.12 0.54
C LYS A 95 -9.51 4.07 1.49
N LYS A 96 -9.56 3.21 2.53
CA LYS A 96 -8.45 3.02 3.46
C LYS A 96 -7.19 2.48 2.78
N ILE A 97 -7.33 1.60 1.79
CA ILE A 97 -6.20 1.14 0.97
C ILE A 97 -5.58 2.33 0.25
N GLY A 98 -6.38 3.14 -0.44
CA GLY A 98 -5.90 4.34 -1.13
C GLY A 98 -5.19 5.31 -0.17
N ASP A 99 -5.78 5.56 1.00
CA ASP A 99 -5.19 6.42 2.02
C ASP A 99 -3.87 5.87 2.59
N PHE A 100 -3.78 4.56 2.81
CA PHE A 100 -2.54 3.91 3.24
C PHE A 100 -1.44 4.07 2.20
N VAL A 101 -1.73 3.72 0.94
CA VAL A 101 -0.75 3.80 -0.15
C VAL A 101 -0.28 5.23 -0.34
N LYS A 102 -1.20 6.18 -0.41
CA LYS A 102 -0.93 7.62 -0.53
C LYS A 102 -0.01 8.11 0.61
N THR A 103 -0.33 7.73 1.84
CA THR A 103 0.44 8.18 3.01
C THR A 103 1.85 7.59 3.02
N VAL A 104 2.00 6.30 2.70
CA VAL A 104 3.31 5.66 2.61
C VAL A 104 4.10 6.20 1.41
N GLU A 105 3.45 6.48 0.28
CA GLU A 105 4.09 7.01 -0.93
C GLU A 105 4.64 8.43 -0.72
N TYR A 106 3.95 9.28 0.05
CA TYR A 106 4.50 10.59 0.46
C TYR A 106 5.79 10.48 1.27
N TYR A 107 5.99 9.36 1.96
CA TYR A 107 7.22 9.07 2.69
C TYR A 107 8.28 8.40 1.80
N ASP A 108 7.91 7.31 1.13
CA ASP A 108 8.80 6.51 0.27
C ASP A 108 7.97 5.72 -0.77
N ALA A 109 8.09 6.11 -2.04
CA ALA A 109 7.35 5.47 -3.13
C ALA A 109 7.76 4.00 -3.36
N GLY A 110 9.02 3.64 -3.12
CA GLY A 110 9.51 2.27 -3.27
C GLY A 110 8.87 1.33 -2.25
N LEU A 111 8.75 1.78 -1.00
CA LEU A 111 8.05 1.08 0.06
C LEU A 111 6.56 0.91 -0.23
N ALA A 112 5.90 1.97 -0.70
CA ALA A 112 4.49 1.93 -1.08
C ALA A 112 4.24 0.90 -2.19
N ILE A 113 5.05 0.94 -3.26
CA ILE A 113 4.97 -0.02 -4.38
C ILE A 113 5.26 -1.45 -3.90
N ARG A 114 6.26 -1.63 -3.03
CA ARG A 114 6.63 -2.93 -2.47
C ARG A 114 5.46 -3.59 -1.73
N TYR A 115 4.73 -2.82 -0.93
CA TYR A 115 3.55 -3.30 -0.21
C TYR A 115 2.37 -3.56 -1.17
N MET A 116 2.12 -2.62 -2.09
CA MET A 116 1.01 -2.70 -3.05
C MET A 116 1.11 -3.92 -3.96
N LEU A 117 2.23 -4.06 -4.69
CA LEU A 117 2.41 -5.18 -5.61
C LEU A 117 2.70 -6.50 -4.90
N GLY A 118 3.25 -6.43 -3.68
CA GLY A 118 3.55 -7.60 -2.87
C GLY A 118 2.31 -8.28 -2.30
N SER A 119 1.27 -7.52 -1.97
CA SER A 119 0.14 -8.06 -1.21
C SER A 119 -1.22 -7.60 -1.77
N ILE A 120 -1.45 -6.29 -1.79
CA ILE A 120 -2.78 -5.72 -2.03
C ILE A 120 -3.27 -5.98 -3.46
N SER A 121 -2.47 -5.61 -4.47
CA SER A 121 -2.87 -5.73 -5.87
C SER A 121 -3.12 -7.18 -6.28
N VAL A 122 -2.26 -8.10 -5.83
CA VAL A 122 -2.39 -9.53 -6.12
C VAL A 122 -3.66 -10.09 -5.46
N ALA A 123 -3.95 -9.71 -4.21
CA ALA A 123 -5.19 -10.09 -3.54
C ALA A 123 -6.42 -9.59 -4.30
N ILE A 124 -6.42 -8.32 -4.74
CA ILE A 124 -7.51 -7.73 -5.53
C ILE A 124 -7.73 -8.48 -6.85
N ILE A 125 -6.65 -8.86 -7.53
CA ILE A 125 -6.73 -9.62 -8.79
C ILE A 125 -7.29 -11.02 -8.54
N LEU A 126 -6.81 -11.72 -7.51
CA LEU A 126 -7.33 -13.05 -7.16
C LEU A 126 -8.81 -13.01 -6.75
N MET A 127 -9.26 -11.95 -6.10
CA MET A 127 -10.68 -11.79 -5.75
C MET A 127 -11.55 -11.47 -6.97
N SER A 128 -11.06 -10.64 -7.90
CA SER A 128 -11.83 -10.20 -9.06
C SER A 128 -11.82 -11.19 -10.23
N GLN A 129 -10.73 -11.94 -10.42
CA GLN A 129 -10.52 -12.86 -11.55
C GLN A 129 -10.40 -14.32 -11.13
N GLY A 130 -10.31 -14.59 -9.82
CA GLY A 130 -10.18 -15.93 -9.29
C GLY A 130 -11.50 -16.65 -9.06
N THR A 131 -11.41 -17.81 -8.42
CA THR A 131 -12.55 -18.61 -7.96
C THR A 131 -12.42 -18.85 -6.46
N ALA A 132 -13.44 -19.41 -5.82
CA ALA A 132 -13.44 -19.67 -4.37
C ALA A 132 -12.20 -20.44 -3.86
N LYS A 133 -11.59 -21.28 -4.71
CA LYS A 133 -10.36 -22.02 -4.39
C LYS A 133 -9.15 -21.12 -4.07
N HIS A 134 -9.15 -19.86 -4.52
CA HIS A 134 -8.06 -18.92 -4.27
C HIS A 134 -8.22 -18.15 -2.95
N LYS A 135 -9.34 -18.32 -2.23
CA LYS A 135 -9.59 -17.63 -0.95
C LYS A 135 -8.43 -17.79 0.06
N PRO A 136 -7.83 -18.99 0.25
CA PRO A 136 -6.69 -19.14 1.15
C PRO A 136 -5.47 -18.30 0.74
N LEU A 137 -5.23 -18.10 -0.57
CA LEU A 137 -4.15 -17.25 -1.07
C LEU A 137 -4.43 -15.77 -0.81
N VAL A 138 -5.67 -15.33 -1.02
CA VAL A 138 -6.11 -13.97 -0.70
C VAL A 138 -5.89 -13.68 0.78
N ASP A 139 -6.31 -14.58 1.67
CA ASP A 139 -6.15 -14.40 3.11
C ASP A 139 -4.67 -14.37 3.52
N ALA A 140 -3.84 -15.24 2.91
CA ALA A 140 -2.40 -15.24 3.16
C ALA A 140 -1.70 -13.95 2.67
N LEU A 141 -2.12 -13.39 1.53
CA LEU A 141 -1.61 -12.11 1.02
C LEU A 141 -2.01 -10.93 1.91
N LEU A 142 -3.28 -10.84 2.30
CA LEU A 142 -3.79 -9.75 3.14
C LEU A 142 -3.21 -9.78 4.56
N GLN A 143 -2.81 -10.97 5.04
CA GLN A 143 -2.07 -11.16 6.30
C GLN A 143 -0.54 -11.06 6.12
N ASN A 144 -0.06 -10.73 4.91
CA ASN A 144 1.37 -10.69 4.55
C ASN A 144 2.17 -11.97 4.90
N LYS A 145 1.49 -13.13 4.93
CA LYS A 145 2.12 -14.45 5.13
C LYS A 145 2.83 -14.95 3.87
N ILE A 146 2.36 -14.49 2.71
CA ILE A 146 3.01 -14.70 1.43
C ILE A 146 3.13 -13.35 0.72
N VAL A 147 4.11 -13.27 -0.18
CA VAL A 147 4.33 -12.13 -1.05
C VAL A 147 4.11 -12.58 -2.49
N GLY A 148 3.24 -11.88 -3.19
CA GLY A 148 3.02 -12.04 -4.63
C GLY A 148 3.78 -11.02 -5.47
N CYS A 149 3.57 -11.13 -6.78
CA CYS A 149 4.05 -10.19 -7.78
C CYS A 149 3.14 -10.25 -9.02
N LEU A 150 3.22 -9.23 -9.88
CA LEU A 150 2.52 -9.19 -11.17
C LEU A 150 3.53 -9.38 -12.31
N CYS A 151 3.58 -10.58 -12.85
CA CYS A 151 4.47 -10.95 -13.96
C CYS A 151 3.75 -10.81 -15.30
N LEU A 152 3.41 -9.57 -15.69
CA LEU A 152 2.73 -9.29 -16.96
C LEU A 152 3.70 -8.83 -18.05
N THR A 153 4.60 -7.90 -17.74
CA THR A 153 5.52 -7.32 -18.72
C THR A 153 6.60 -8.33 -19.11
N GLU A 154 6.78 -8.54 -20.42
CA GLU A 154 7.87 -9.33 -21.00
C GLU A 154 8.97 -8.39 -21.53
N LEU A 155 10.14 -8.95 -21.84
CA LEU A 155 11.29 -8.18 -22.36
C LEU A 155 10.93 -7.30 -23.58
N SER A 156 10.06 -7.81 -24.47
CA SER A 156 9.66 -7.14 -25.71
C SER A 156 8.20 -6.66 -25.73
N HIS A 157 7.44 -6.89 -24.65
CA HIS A 157 6.00 -6.63 -24.63
C HIS A 157 5.55 -6.01 -23.29
N GLY A 158 4.95 -4.82 -23.36
CA GLY A 158 4.29 -4.17 -22.23
C GLY A 158 2.96 -3.53 -22.64
N SER A 159 3.00 -2.63 -23.62
CA SER A 159 1.80 -1.92 -24.10
C SER A 159 0.84 -2.81 -24.91
N ASN A 160 1.37 -3.77 -25.67
CA ASN A 160 0.56 -4.70 -26.47
C ASN A 160 0.52 -6.09 -25.82
N THR A 161 -0.41 -6.28 -24.90
CA THR A 161 -0.58 -7.55 -24.16
C THR A 161 -1.10 -8.72 -25.01
N LYS A 162 -1.62 -8.44 -26.23
CA LYS A 162 -2.09 -9.47 -27.15
C LYS A 162 -0.96 -10.25 -27.84
N SER A 163 0.27 -9.73 -27.75
CA SER A 163 1.45 -10.30 -28.40
C SER A 163 2.44 -10.93 -27.42
N PHE A 164 1.98 -11.25 -26.19
CA PHE A 164 2.80 -12.00 -25.25
C PHE A 164 3.23 -13.35 -25.84
N GLN A 165 4.49 -13.71 -25.59
CA GLN A 165 5.12 -14.93 -26.08
C GLN A 165 5.11 -16.05 -25.04
N THR A 166 4.82 -15.75 -23.79
CA THR A 166 4.68 -16.76 -22.73
C THR A 166 3.43 -17.61 -22.96
N GLU A 167 3.61 -18.90 -23.23
CA GLU A 167 2.51 -19.83 -23.51
C GLU A 167 2.24 -20.79 -22.35
N ARG A 168 0.96 -21.17 -22.18
CA ARG A 168 0.52 -22.21 -21.24
C ARG A 168 -0.14 -23.34 -22.03
N LEU A 169 0.55 -24.48 -22.16
CA LEU A 169 0.00 -25.68 -22.78
C LEU A 169 -0.76 -26.53 -21.77
N LEU A 170 -1.98 -26.95 -22.12
CA LEU A 170 -2.77 -27.87 -21.31
C LEU A 170 -2.38 -29.31 -21.65
N GLN A 171 -1.74 -30.00 -20.70
CA GLN A 171 -1.46 -31.42 -20.84
C GLN A 171 -2.66 -32.24 -20.35
N HIS A 172 -3.26 -33.00 -21.26
CA HIS A 172 -4.25 -34.02 -20.90
C HIS A 172 -3.54 -35.35 -20.70
N THR A 173 -3.54 -35.87 -19.48
CA THR A 173 -3.11 -37.25 -19.23
C THR A 173 -4.20 -38.19 -19.73
N LEU A 174 -4.02 -38.76 -20.92
CA LEU A 174 -4.82 -39.90 -21.34
C LEU A 174 -4.43 -41.07 -20.44
N SER A 175 -5.32 -41.47 -19.54
CA SER A 175 -5.18 -42.73 -18.82
C SER A 175 -5.20 -43.84 -19.87
N SER A 176 -4.04 -44.44 -20.15
CA SER A 176 -3.98 -45.66 -20.94
C SER A 176 -4.77 -46.73 -20.21
N SER A 177 -5.98 -47.01 -20.68
CA SER A 177 -6.70 -48.23 -20.36
C SER A 177 -5.84 -49.38 -20.86
N GLY A 178 -5.09 -49.99 -19.95
CA GLY A 178 -4.35 -51.22 -20.20
C GLY A 178 -5.33 -52.28 -20.69
N SER A 179 -5.12 -52.72 -21.92
CA SER A 179 -5.64 -53.97 -22.46
C SER A 179 -4.72 -55.11 -22.08
#